data_AF-A0A4Z0C3C3-F1
#
_entry.id   AF-A0A4Z0C3C3-F1
#
_cell.length_a   1.000
_cell.length_b   1.000
_cell.length_c   1.000
_cell.angle_alpha   90.00
_cell.angle_beta   90.00
_cell.angle_gamma   90.00
#
_symmetry.space_group_name_H-M   'P 1'
#
loop_
_entity.id
_entity.type
_entity.pdbx_description
1 polymer ?
#
loop_
_entity_poly.entity_id
_entity_poly.type
_entity_poly.pdbx_seq_one_letter_code
_entity_poly.pdbx_strand_id
1 'polypeptide(L)'
;MATATAGKVTEFVFEWEGRDRNGKSVRGETRASGENQVLSALRRQGVTPIKVRKRRMRSGQKIKPKDIAIFTRQLATMMKAGVPLLQSFDIVGRGNANASVSKLLNDIRADVETGTSLSAAFRKYPLYFDNLYCNLVEAGEAAGILESLLDRLAIYMEKTEAIKSKIKSALMYPISVVVVAFVVVSVIMIFVIPAFKEVFKSFGADLPAPTLFVIGMSELFIKYWYVIFGGIGGGFYFFMQAWKRNEKVQQFMDRLMLKLPVFGDLVYKSVIARWTRTLATMFAAGVPLVEALDSVGGASGNSLYVTATEKIQQEVSTGTSLTAAMTNANCFPTMVLQMCAIGEESGSIDHMLGKAADFYEAEVDDMVAGLSSLMEPIIIVFLGGLIGGIVVSMYLPIFKLGQVV
;
A
#
# COMPACT_ATOMS: atom_id res chain seq x y z
N MET A 1 -5.73 -38.64 30.90
CA MET A 1 -5.09 -38.86 29.58
C MET A 1 -5.08 -37.53 28.86
N ALA A 2 -3.91 -36.89 28.73
CA ALA A 2 -3.75 -35.61 28.03
C ALA A 2 -3.20 -35.89 26.62
N THR A 3 -4.01 -35.62 25.61
CA THR A 3 -3.61 -35.65 24.20
C THR A 3 -2.76 -34.41 23.90
N ALA A 4 -1.44 -34.60 23.84
CA ALA A 4 -0.51 -33.57 23.40
C ALA A 4 -0.70 -33.29 21.91
N THR A 5 -0.99 -32.03 21.59
CA THR A 5 -1.06 -31.47 20.25
C THR A 5 0.29 -31.59 19.56
N ALA A 6 0.37 -32.42 18.51
CA ALA A 6 1.56 -32.54 17.66
C ALA A 6 1.77 -31.22 16.90
N GLY A 7 2.85 -30.51 17.22
CA GLY A 7 3.25 -29.29 16.52
C GLY A 7 3.55 -29.56 15.04
N LYS A 8 3.09 -28.67 14.15
CA LYS A 8 3.41 -28.70 12.71
C LYS A 8 4.93 -28.84 12.52
N VAL A 9 5.37 -30.01 12.02
CA VAL A 9 6.77 -30.26 11.72
C VAL A 9 7.19 -29.35 10.56
N THR A 10 8.12 -28.44 10.81
CA THR A 10 8.65 -27.54 9.78
C THR A 10 9.70 -28.29 8.97
N GLU A 11 9.36 -28.66 7.73
CA GLU A 11 10.30 -29.28 6.80
C GLU A 11 11.20 -28.22 6.15
N PHE A 12 12.50 -28.50 6.09
CA PHE A 12 13.49 -27.68 5.41
C PHE A 12 14.07 -28.46 4.21
N VAL A 13 14.44 -27.73 3.16
CA VAL A 13 15.17 -28.30 2.02
C VAL A 13 16.66 -28.31 2.36
N PHE A 14 17.27 -29.49 2.31
CA PHE A 14 18.71 -29.68 2.45
C PHE A 14 19.30 -30.04 1.09
N GLU A 15 20.36 -29.33 0.71
CA GLU A 15 21.23 -29.74 -0.38
C GLU A 15 22.29 -30.68 0.20
N TRP A 16 22.53 -31.79 -0.48
CA TRP A 16 23.55 -32.73 -0.07
C TRP A 16 24.40 -33.21 -1.25
N GLU A 17 25.64 -33.52 -0.93
CA GLU A 17 26.60 -34.17 -1.80
C GLU A 17 27.14 -35.39 -1.05
N GLY A 18 27.16 -36.53 -1.72
CA GLY A 18 27.64 -37.79 -1.16
C GLY A 18 28.28 -38.68 -2.22
N ARG A 19 28.81 -39.82 -1.80
CA ARG A 19 29.30 -40.87 -2.71
C ARG A 19 28.41 -42.09 -2.62
N ASP A 20 27.99 -42.60 -3.76
CA ASP A 20 27.31 -43.88 -3.87
C ASP A 20 28.29 -45.05 -3.59
N ARG A 21 27.78 -46.27 -3.43
CA ARG A 21 28.56 -47.50 -3.17
C ARG A 21 29.69 -47.74 -4.16
N ASN A 22 29.55 -47.25 -5.39
CA ASN A 22 30.55 -47.36 -6.45
C ASN A 22 31.57 -46.20 -6.44
N GLY A 23 31.59 -45.38 -5.39
CA GLY A 23 32.52 -44.24 -5.25
C GLY A 23 32.16 -43.01 -6.10
N LYS A 24 31.07 -43.05 -6.87
CA LYS A 24 30.62 -41.96 -7.72
C LYS A 24 29.98 -40.86 -6.88
N SER A 25 30.41 -39.61 -7.09
CA SER A 25 29.80 -38.45 -6.44
C SER A 25 28.37 -38.25 -6.96
N VAL A 26 27.41 -38.21 -6.04
CA VAL A 26 25.99 -37.97 -6.28
C VAL A 26 25.56 -36.75 -5.47
N ARG A 27 24.73 -35.91 -6.06
CA ARG A 27 24.20 -34.68 -5.46
C ARG A 27 22.70 -34.69 -5.58
N GLY A 28 22.03 -34.14 -4.58
CA GLY A 28 20.57 -34.07 -4.58
C GLY A 28 20.03 -33.11 -3.54
N GLU A 29 18.71 -32.96 -3.59
CA GLU A 29 17.95 -32.17 -2.62
C GLU A 29 16.99 -33.09 -1.89
N THR A 30 16.85 -32.90 -0.58
CA THR A 30 15.91 -33.69 0.22
C THR A 30 15.23 -32.79 1.24
N ARG A 31 13.90 -32.95 1.35
CA ARG A 31 13.09 -32.28 2.37
C ARG A 31 13.14 -33.11 3.64
N ALA A 32 13.47 -32.46 4.75
CA ALA A 32 13.58 -33.11 6.05
C ALA A 32 13.37 -32.08 7.17
N SER A 33 12.90 -32.55 8.33
CA SER A 33 12.75 -31.71 9.52
C SER A 33 14.09 -31.33 10.17
N GLY A 34 15.15 -32.08 9.87
CA GLY A 34 16.51 -31.81 10.36
C GLY A 34 17.59 -32.60 9.63
N GLU A 35 18.84 -32.19 9.81
CA GLU A 35 20.01 -32.78 9.15
C GLU A 35 20.15 -34.29 9.42
N ASN A 36 19.84 -34.73 10.65
CA ASN A 36 19.88 -36.14 11.03
C ASN A 36 18.93 -37.04 10.21
N GLN A 37 17.77 -36.50 9.80
CA GLN A 37 16.82 -37.24 8.98
C GLN A 37 17.31 -37.38 7.53
N VAL A 38 18.01 -36.36 7.02
CA VAL A 38 18.69 -36.42 5.70
C VAL A 38 19.81 -37.45 5.74
N LEU A 39 20.68 -37.41 6.75
CA LEU A 39 21.77 -38.38 6.92
C LEU A 39 21.24 -39.82 6.98
N SER A 40 20.13 -40.03 7.69
CA SER A 40 19.48 -41.35 7.80
C SER A 40 18.82 -41.79 6.50
N ALA A 41 18.27 -40.87 5.71
CA ALA A 41 17.74 -41.16 4.38
C ALA A 41 18.85 -41.53 3.39
N LEU A 42 19.96 -40.79 3.39
CA LEU A 42 21.11 -41.05 2.51
C LEU A 42 21.80 -42.37 2.81
N ARG A 43 21.99 -42.71 4.09
CA ARG A 43 22.53 -44.02 4.49
C ARG A 43 21.64 -45.18 4.03
N ARG A 44 20.31 -45.04 4.10
CA ARG A 44 19.35 -46.05 3.58
C ARG A 44 19.45 -46.22 2.07
N GLN A 45 19.80 -45.16 1.35
CA GLN A 45 20.02 -45.18 -0.10
C GLN A 45 21.44 -45.65 -0.49
N GLY A 46 22.29 -46.03 0.48
CA GLY A 46 23.67 -46.45 0.22
C GLY A 46 24.62 -45.30 -0.12
N VAL A 47 24.19 -44.05 0.08
CA VAL A 47 24.99 -42.86 -0.18
C VAL A 47 25.70 -42.42 1.10
N THR A 48 27.03 -42.33 1.05
CA THR A 48 27.84 -41.77 2.13
C THR A 48 27.87 -40.24 2.00
N PRO A 49 27.28 -39.48 2.95
CA PRO A 49 27.21 -38.03 2.86
C PRO A 49 28.59 -37.39 3.07
N ILE A 50 29.00 -36.51 2.17
CA ILE A 50 30.23 -35.69 2.26
C ILE A 50 29.90 -34.31 2.79
N LYS A 51 28.79 -33.74 2.34
CA LYS A 51 28.37 -32.39 2.69
C LYS A 51 26.86 -32.33 2.71
N VAL A 52 26.30 -31.99 3.86
CA VAL A 52 24.88 -31.67 3.99
C VAL A 52 24.80 -30.22 4.39
N ARG A 53 24.04 -29.41 3.65
CA ARG A 53 23.81 -28.02 4.00
C ARG A 53 22.32 -27.73 3.94
N LYS A 54 21.82 -27.14 5.01
CA LYS A 54 20.49 -26.52 4.99
C LYS A 54 20.53 -25.43 3.91
N ARG A 55 19.74 -25.58 2.85
CA ARG A 55 19.59 -24.50 1.87
C ARG A 55 18.97 -23.35 2.63
N ARG A 56 19.67 -22.21 2.69
CA ARG A 56 19.02 -20.96 3.07
C ARG A 56 18.00 -20.69 1.98
N MET A 57 16.75 -21.11 2.19
CA MET A 57 15.65 -20.57 1.39
C MET A 57 15.81 -19.05 1.51
N ARG A 58 15.94 -18.37 0.36
CA ARG A 58 15.76 -16.92 0.34
C ARG A 58 14.46 -16.68 1.10
N SER A 59 14.54 -15.99 2.23
CA SER A 59 13.33 -15.48 2.88
C SER A 59 12.58 -14.76 1.78
N GLY A 60 11.42 -15.30 1.40
CA GLY A 60 10.66 -14.72 0.31
C GLY A 60 10.39 -13.26 0.64
N GLN A 61 10.40 -12.40 -0.38
CA GLN A 61 10.15 -10.99 -0.15
C GLN A 61 8.71 -10.81 0.35
N LYS A 62 8.45 -9.73 1.09
CA LYS A 62 7.08 -9.39 1.49
C LYS A 62 6.20 -9.29 0.24
N ILE A 63 5.08 -10.00 0.24
CA ILE A 63 4.08 -9.97 -0.83
C ILE A 63 3.51 -8.55 -0.92
N LYS A 64 3.57 -7.95 -2.12
CA LYS A 64 3.04 -6.62 -2.39
C LYS A 64 1.67 -6.74 -3.08
N PRO A 65 0.78 -5.75 -2.93
CA PRO A 65 -0.49 -5.71 -3.65
C PRO A 65 -0.35 -5.84 -5.17
N LYS A 66 0.70 -5.24 -5.75
CA LYS A 66 1.05 -5.36 -7.17
C LYS A 66 1.33 -6.82 -7.60
N ASP A 67 1.91 -7.63 -6.72
CA ASP A 67 2.19 -9.05 -7.02
C ASP A 67 0.87 -9.83 -7.17
N ILE A 68 -0.12 -9.53 -6.32
CA ILE A 68 -1.46 -10.13 -6.41
C ILE A 68 -2.19 -9.64 -7.66
N ALA A 69 -2.13 -8.34 -7.98
CA ALA A 69 -2.74 -7.82 -9.22
C ALA A 69 -2.21 -8.51 -10.48
N ILE A 70 -0.89 -8.71 -10.57
CA ILE A 70 -0.25 -9.43 -11.69
C ILE A 70 -0.71 -10.89 -11.73
N PHE A 71 -0.74 -11.56 -10.57
CA PHE A 71 -1.25 -12.93 -10.47
C PHE A 71 -2.70 -13.02 -10.99
N THR A 72 -3.60 -12.15 -10.53
CA THR A 72 -5.00 -12.15 -10.94
C THR A 72 -5.14 -11.93 -12.44
N ARG A 73 -4.39 -10.99 -13.03
CA ARG A 73 -4.36 -10.74 -14.48
C ARG A 73 -3.90 -11.98 -15.27
N GLN A 74 -2.83 -12.61 -14.82
CA GLN A 74 -2.28 -13.81 -15.47
C GLN A 74 -3.27 -14.98 -15.35
N LEU A 75 -3.87 -15.18 -14.19
CA LEU A 75 -4.90 -16.19 -13.98
C LEU A 75 -6.10 -15.97 -14.91
N ALA A 76 -6.61 -14.73 -14.98
CA ALA A 76 -7.71 -14.37 -15.88
C ALA A 76 -7.39 -14.66 -17.35
N THR A 77 -6.17 -14.31 -17.78
CA THR A 77 -5.72 -14.52 -19.18
C THR A 77 -5.58 -16.00 -19.51
N MET A 78 -5.03 -16.80 -18.59
CA MET A 78 -4.87 -18.24 -18.78
C MET A 78 -6.22 -18.95 -18.80
N MET A 79 -7.13 -18.60 -17.91
CA MET A 79 -8.47 -19.18 -17.90
C MET A 79 -9.27 -18.80 -19.14
N LYS A 80 -9.19 -17.53 -19.59
CA LYS A 80 -9.81 -17.09 -20.85
C LYS A 80 -9.24 -17.80 -22.08
N ALA A 81 -8.01 -18.30 -22.01
CA ALA A 81 -7.40 -19.15 -23.04
C ALA A 81 -7.81 -20.63 -22.94
N GLY A 82 -8.72 -20.98 -22.02
CA GLY A 82 -9.20 -22.34 -21.80
C GLY A 82 -8.24 -23.22 -20.98
N VAL A 83 -7.23 -22.65 -20.33
CA VAL A 83 -6.29 -23.43 -19.51
C VAL A 83 -6.96 -23.80 -18.18
N PRO A 84 -6.99 -25.10 -17.79
CA PRO A 84 -7.58 -25.54 -16.53
C PRO A 84 -7.04 -24.76 -15.31
N LEU A 85 -7.92 -24.47 -14.34
CA LEU A 85 -7.60 -23.65 -13.17
C LEU A 85 -6.32 -24.11 -12.45
N LEU A 86 -6.22 -25.40 -12.10
CA LEU A 86 -5.06 -25.97 -11.40
C LEU A 86 -3.76 -25.86 -12.20
N GLN A 87 -3.84 -25.94 -13.53
CA GLN A 87 -2.69 -25.77 -14.42
C GLN A 87 -2.27 -24.30 -14.51
N SER A 88 -3.25 -23.39 -14.58
CA SER A 88 -3.01 -21.95 -14.54
C SER A 88 -2.28 -21.55 -13.24
N PHE A 89 -2.70 -22.09 -12.09
CA PHE A 89 -2.01 -21.90 -10.82
C PHE A 89 -0.55 -22.39 -10.83
N ASP A 90 -0.27 -23.56 -11.44
CA ASP A 90 1.09 -24.10 -11.52
C ASP A 90 2.00 -23.24 -12.42
N ILE A 91 1.49 -22.81 -13.58
CA ILE A 91 2.24 -21.95 -14.52
C ILE A 91 2.56 -20.60 -13.87
N VAL A 92 1.56 -19.94 -13.28
CA VAL A 92 1.74 -18.62 -12.65
C VAL A 92 2.58 -18.72 -11.37
N GLY A 93 2.40 -19.78 -10.57
CA GLY A 93 3.17 -20.04 -9.36
C GLY A 93 4.66 -20.21 -9.63
N ARG A 94 5.04 -20.92 -10.70
CA ARG A 94 6.44 -21.11 -11.13
C ARG A 94 7.05 -19.86 -11.76
N GLY A 95 6.24 -19.07 -12.46
CA GLY A 95 6.69 -17.85 -13.15
C GLY A 95 6.92 -16.64 -12.23
N ASN A 96 6.54 -16.72 -10.95
CA ASN A 96 6.60 -15.57 -10.06
C ASN A 96 8.01 -15.31 -9.51
N ALA A 97 8.50 -14.07 -9.63
CA ALA A 97 9.84 -13.69 -9.15
C ALA A 97 9.96 -13.74 -7.61
N ASN A 98 8.83 -13.65 -6.89
CA ASN A 98 8.80 -13.67 -5.43
C ASN A 98 8.42 -15.05 -4.89
N ALA A 99 9.38 -15.74 -4.25
CA ALA A 99 9.17 -17.06 -3.66
C ALA A 99 8.04 -17.11 -2.61
N SER A 100 7.74 -15.99 -1.92
CA SER A 100 6.59 -15.93 -1.00
C SER A 100 5.27 -16.07 -1.74
N VAL A 101 5.17 -15.47 -2.93
CA VAL A 101 3.96 -15.52 -3.75
C VAL A 101 3.80 -16.94 -4.31
N SER A 102 4.87 -17.53 -4.85
CA SER A 102 4.83 -18.93 -5.28
C SER A 102 4.37 -19.87 -4.18
N LYS A 103 4.83 -19.66 -2.93
CA LYS A 103 4.36 -20.44 -1.78
C LYS A 103 2.87 -20.23 -1.51
N LEU A 104 2.41 -18.98 -1.42
CA LEU A 104 1.00 -18.65 -1.22
C LEU A 104 0.11 -19.32 -2.28
N LEU A 105 0.50 -19.22 -3.56
CA LEU A 105 -0.25 -19.81 -4.67
C LEU A 105 -0.25 -21.33 -4.65
N ASN A 106 0.86 -21.97 -4.25
CA ASN A 106 0.92 -23.42 -4.08
C ASN A 106 0.03 -23.90 -2.92
N ASP A 107 -0.01 -23.15 -1.81
CA ASP A 107 -0.87 -23.48 -0.68
C ASP A 107 -2.36 -23.38 -1.07
N ILE A 108 -2.74 -22.33 -1.82
CA ILE A 108 -4.11 -22.17 -2.36
C ILE A 108 -4.43 -23.27 -3.38
N ARG A 109 -3.50 -23.57 -4.30
CA ARG A 109 -3.66 -24.64 -5.29
C ARG A 109 -3.92 -25.98 -4.61
N ALA A 110 -3.17 -26.31 -3.55
CA ALA A 110 -3.33 -27.55 -2.80
C ALA A 110 -4.72 -27.64 -2.16
N ASP A 111 -5.24 -26.55 -1.60
CA ASP A 111 -6.60 -26.51 -1.06
C ASP A 111 -7.67 -26.77 -2.13
N VAL A 112 -7.53 -26.16 -3.31
CA VAL A 112 -8.45 -26.36 -4.44
C VAL A 112 -8.34 -27.78 -4.99
N GLU A 113 -7.13 -28.35 -5.05
CA GLU A 113 -6.88 -29.74 -5.45
C GLU A 113 -7.55 -30.75 -4.51
N THR A 114 -7.72 -30.40 -3.23
CA THR A 114 -8.50 -31.21 -2.26
C THR A 114 -10.02 -31.00 -2.33
N GLY A 115 -10.51 -30.16 -3.24
CA GLY A 115 -11.94 -29.92 -3.45
C GLY A 115 -12.52 -28.74 -2.66
N THR A 116 -11.69 -27.90 -2.04
CA THR A 116 -12.16 -26.64 -1.45
C THR A 116 -12.51 -25.65 -2.57
N SER A 117 -13.58 -24.86 -2.42
CA SER A 117 -13.87 -23.79 -3.39
C SER A 117 -12.75 -22.76 -3.43
N LEU A 118 -12.51 -22.16 -4.59
CA LEU A 118 -11.46 -21.17 -4.80
C LEU A 118 -11.66 -19.95 -3.89
N SER A 119 -12.91 -19.50 -3.76
CA SER A 119 -13.34 -18.45 -2.83
C SER A 119 -12.97 -18.76 -1.37
N ALA A 120 -13.25 -19.97 -0.90
CA ALA A 120 -12.91 -20.39 0.47
C ALA A 120 -11.39 -20.52 0.67
N ALA A 121 -10.66 -20.98 -0.35
CA ALA A 121 -9.20 -21.04 -0.32
C ALA A 121 -8.57 -19.64 -0.22
N PHE A 122 -9.09 -18.65 -0.95
CA PHE A 122 -8.65 -17.25 -0.84
C PHE A 122 -8.98 -16.62 0.52
N ARG A 123 -10.16 -16.91 1.10
CA ARG A 123 -10.58 -16.41 2.42
C ARG A 123 -9.65 -16.81 3.56
N LYS A 124 -8.84 -17.87 3.42
CA LYS A 124 -7.80 -18.23 4.39
C LYS A 124 -6.67 -17.20 4.48
N TYR A 125 -6.57 -16.29 3.51
CA TYR A 125 -5.51 -15.29 3.39
C TYR A 125 -6.07 -13.85 3.30
N PRO A 126 -6.78 -13.35 4.33
CA PRO A 126 -7.47 -12.06 4.30
C PRO A 126 -6.53 -10.85 4.21
N LEU A 127 -5.23 -11.04 4.45
CA LEU A 127 -4.21 -9.98 4.28
C LEU A 127 -3.96 -9.64 2.79
N TYR A 128 -4.24 -10.57 1.88
CA TYR A 128 -3.91 -10.46 0.46
C TYR A 128 -5.16 -10.43 -0.43
N PHE A 129 -6.23 -11.11 -0.01
CA PHE A 129 -7.51 -11.17 -0.70
C PHE A 129 -8.56 -10.55 0.21
N ASP A 130 -9.09 -9.41 -0.19
CA ASP A 130 -10.15 -8.71 0.54
C ASP A 130 -11.52 -9.37 0.29
N ASN A 131 -12.56 -8.88 0.99
CA ASN A 131 -13.92 -9.39 0.85
C ASN A 131 -14.42 -9.25 -0.60
N LEU A 132 -14.10 -8.13 -1.25
CA LEU A 132 -14.44 -7.87 -2.65
C LEU A 132 -13.89 -8.97 -3.57
N TYR A 133 -12.60 -9.28 -3.44
CA TYR A 133 -11.94 -10.34 -4.19
C TYR A 133 -12.64 -11.69 -3.98
N CYS A 134 -12.87 -12.06 -2.72
CA CYS A 134 -13.44 -13.36 -2.37
C CYS A 134 -14.89 -13.50 -2.86
N ASN A 135 -15.70 -12.45 -2.72
CA ASN A 135 -17.10 -12.46 -3.12
C ASN A 135 -17.27 -12.49 -4.65
N LEU A 136 -16.41 -11.79 -5.39
CA LEU A 136 -16.39 -11.89 -6.86
C LEU A 136 -16.00 -13.28 -7.34
N VAL A 137 -15.00 -13.90 -6.69
CA VAL A 137 -14.61 -15.27 -7.04
C VAL A 137 -15.75 -16.25 -6.72
N GLU A 138 -16.41 -16.10 -5.58
CA GLU A 138 -17.55 -16.94 -5.19
C GLU A 138 -18.71 -16.84 -6.17
N ALA A 139 -19.11 -15.62 -6.53
CA ALA A 139 -20.14 -15.39 -7.55
C ALA A 139 -19.74 -16.01 -8.91
N GLY A 140 -18.46 -15.92 -9.27
CA GLY A 140 -17.94 -16.46 -10.53
C GLY A 140 -17.89 -17.98 -10.57
N GLU A 141 -17.54 -18.60 -9.45
CA GLU A 141 -17.61 -20.05 -9.28
C GLU A 141 -19.05 -20.55 -9.33
N ALA A 142 -19.96 -19.92 -8.58
CA ALA A 142 -21.36 -20.33 -8.50
C ALA A 142 -22.11 -20.19 -9.82
N ALA A 143 -21.84 -19.11 -10.57
CA ALA A 143 -22.48 -18.83 -11.86
C ALA A 143 -21.71 -19.42 -13.07
N GLY A 144 -20.57 -20.07 -12.86
CA GLY A 144 -19.75 -20.65 -13.94
C GLY A 144 -19.10 -19.61 -14.87
N ILE A 145 -19.03 -18.35 -14.46
CA ILE A 145 -18.49 -17.22 -15.24
C ILE A 145 -17.17 -16.68 -14.66
N LEU A 146 -16.44 -17.52 -13.93
CA LEU A 146 -15.21 -17.17 -13.21
C LEU A 146 -14.17 -16.45 -14.09
N GLU A 147 -14.03 -16.85 -15.36
CA GLU A 147 -13.14 -16.19 -16.34
C GLU A 147 -13.43 -14.69 -16.47
N SER A 148 -14.71 -14.34 -16.68
CA SER A 148 -15.14 -12.95 -16.86
C SER A 148 -14.96 -12.13 -15.57
N LEU A 149 -15.20 -12.73 -14.41
CA LEU A 149 -15.09 -12.03 -13.13
C LEU A 149 -13.64 -11.83 -12.70
N LEU A 150 -12.76 -12.80 -12.97
CA LEU A 150 -11.33 -12.63 -12.79
C LEU A 150 -10.77 -11.53 -13.69
N ASP A 151 -11.26 -11.40 -14.93
CA ASP A 151 -10.86 -10.29 -15.82
C ASP A 151 -11.27 -8.93 -15.25
N ARG A 152 -12.52 -8.79 -14.79
CA ARG A 152 -13.02 -7.59 -14.12
C ARG A 152 -12.21 -7.26 -12.86
N LEU A 153 -11.95 -8.26 -12.02
CA LEU A 153 -11.17 -8.14 -10.80
C LEU A 153 -9.72 -7.72 -11.11
N ALA A 154 -9.11 -8.29 -12.14
CA ALA A 154 -7.78 -7.90 -12.60
C ALA A 154 -7.74 -6.43 -13.05
N ILE A 155 -8.73 -5.98 -13.84
CA ILE A 155 -8.84 -4.56 -14.25
C ILE A 155 -8.95 -3.66 -13.02
N TYR A 156 -9.82 -4.00 -12.07
CA TYR A 156 -10.00 -3.25 -10.83
C TYR A 156 -8.69 -3.12 -10.04
N MET A 157 -7.97 -4.23 -9.84
CA MET A 157 -6.71 -4.24 -9.10
C MET A 157 -5.61 -3.43 -9.81
N GLU A 158 -5.52 -3.54 -11.13
CA GLU A 158 -4.57 -2.78 -11.94
C GLU A 158 -4.82 -1.27 -11.86
N LYS A 159 -6.09 -0.85 -11.99
CA LYS A 159 -6.48 0.56 -11.86
C LYS A 159 -6.17 1.09 -10.46
N THR A 160 -6.51 0.33 -9.44
CA THR A 160 -6.24 0.70 -8.04
C THR A 160 -4.75 0.87 -7.77
N GLU A 161 -3.90 -0.06 -8.25
CA GLU A 161 -2.45 0.08 -8.09
C GLU A 161 -1.84 1.14 -9.00
N ALA A 162 -2.40 1.40 -10.18
CA ALA A 162 -1.99 2.51 -11.02
C ALA A 162 -2.20 3.85 -10.32
N ILE A 163 -3.38 4.07 -9.71
CA ILE A 163 -3.69 5.29 -8.94
C ILE A 163 -2.71 5.44 -7.77
N LYS A 164 -2.53 4.39 -6.94
CA LYS A 164 -1.57 4.44 -5.82
C LYS A 164 -0.15 4.72 -6.29
N SER A 165 0.28 4.10 -7.40
CA SER A 165 1.61 4.31 -7.96
C SER A 165 1.77 5.74 -8.46
N LYS A 166 0.77 6.31 -9.13
CA LYS A 166 0.80 7.72 -9.57
C LYS A 166 0.92 8.67 -8.40
N ILE A 167 0.08 8.51 -7.37
CA ILE A 167 0.14 9.32 -6.14
C ILE A 167 1.52 9.21 -5.50
N LYS A 168 2.06 7.98 -5.38
CA LYS A 168 3.39 7.78 -4.81
C LYS A 168 4.46 8.49 -5.64
N SER A 169 4.47 8.32 -6.96
CA SER A 169 5.44 8.94 -7.86
C SER A 169 5.38 10.47 -7.81
N ALA A 170 4.18 11.05 -7.78
CA ALA A 170 3.94 12.48 -7.63
C ALA A 170 4.57 13.05 -6.34
N LEU A 171 4.50 12.30 -5.23
CA LEU A 171 5.04 12.71 -3.93
C LEU A 171 6.54 12.46 -3.77
N MET A 172 7.16 11.60 -4.59
CA MET A 172 8.57 11.26 -4.44
C MET A 172 9.48 12.48 -4.60
N TYR A 173 9.23 13.32 -5.61
CA TYR A 173 10.07 14.49 -5.87
C TYR A 173 9.99 15.52 -4.72
N PRO A 174 8.80 15.98 -4.29
CA PRO A 174 8.68 16.89 -3.16
C PRO A 174 9.32 16.38 -1.87
N ILE A 175 9.10 15.12 -1.54
CA ILE A 175 9.69 14.51 -0.34
C ILE A 175 11.21 14.50 -0.44
N SER A 176 11.76 14.14 -1.61
CA SER A 176 13.21 14.11 -1.82
C SER A 176 13.84 15.49 -1.65
N VAL A 177 13.24 16.54 -2.23
CA VAL A 177 13.75 17.92 -2.12
C VAL A 177 13.66 18.42 -0.67
N VAL A 178 12.55 18.18 0.02
CA VAL A 178 12.39 18.56 1.44
C VAL A 178 13.41 17.84 2.33
N VAL A 179 13.67 16.56 2.10
CA VAL A 179 14.69 15.80 2.84
C VAL A 179 16.09 16.37 2.60
N VAL A 180 16.46 16.62 1.35
CA VAL A 180 17.77 17.22 1.01
C VAL A 180 17.90 18.61 1.63
N ALA A 181 16.88 19.45 1.50
CA ALA A 181 16.86 20.78 2.10
C ALA A 181 16.98 20.72 3.63
N PHE A 182 16.25 19.82 4.28
CA PHE A 182 16.33 19.64 5.72
C PHE A 182 17.74 19.23 6.17
N VAL A 183 18.42 18.35 5.42
CA VAL A 183 19.82 17.99 5.68
C VAL A 183 20.75 19.19 5.52
N VAL A 184 20.64 19.95 4.43
CA VAL A 184 21.47 21.14 4.18
C VAL A 184 21.27 22.19 5.26
N VAL A 185 20.03 22.51 5.61
CA VAL A 185 19.69 23.47 6.67
C VAL A 185 20.23 22.99 8.01
N SER A 186 20.11 21.70 8.33
CA SER A 186 20.66 21.13 9.56
C SER A 186 22.17 21.30 9.64
N VAL A 187 22.91 21.07 8.54
CA VAL A 187 24.37 21.28 8.49
C VAL A 187 24.72 22.76 8.71
N ILE A 188 24.01 23.68 8.05
CA ILE A 188 24.22 25.12 8.23
C ILE A 188 23.97 25.54 9.68
N MET A 189 22.90 25.04 10.29
CA MET A 189 22.52 25.34 11.67
C MET A 189 23.50 24.76 12.70
N ILE A 190 24.05 23.57 12.47
CA ILE A 190 24.94 22.89 13.43
C ILE A 190 26.39 23.36 13.31
N PHE A 191 26.89 23.60 12.10
CA PHE A 191 28.31 23.85 11.87
C PHE A 191 28.61 25.29 11.45
N VAL A 192 27.84 25.83 10.50
CA VAL A 192 28.19 27.10 9.85
C VAL A 192 27.81 28.30 10.73
N ILE A 193 26.61 28.32 11.29
CA ILE A 193 26.14 29.43 12.14
C ILE A 193 26.99 29.60 13.42
N PRO A 194 27.36 28.53 14.15
CA PRO A 194 28.25 28.66 15.31
C PRO A 194 29.64 29.20 14.97
N ALA A 195 30.24 28.74 13.87
CA ALA A 195 31.53 29.26 13.41
C ALA A 195 31.48 30.77 13.15
N PHE A 196 30.41 31.25 12.50
CA PHE A 196 30.20 32.68 12.29
C PHE A 196 29.97 33.46 13.59
N LYS A 197 29.25 32.87 14.56
CA LYS A 197 29.05 33.48 15.88
C LYS A 197 30.38 33.70 16.61
N GLU A 198 31.30 32.75 16.58
CA GLU A 198 32.63 32.87 17.20
C GLU A 198 33.45 33.99 16.56
N VAL A 199 33.43 34.05 15.23
CA VAL A 199 34.08 35.12 14.45
C VAL A 199 33.52 36.48 14.87
N PHE A 200 32.20 36.68 14.90
CA PHE A 200 31.63 37.98 15.27
C PHE A 200 31.81 38.37 16.74
N LYS A 201 31.83 37.39 17.67
CA LYS A 201 32.17 37.68 19.07
C LYS A 201 33.57 38.28 19.23
N SER A 202 34.51 37.90 18.36
CA SER A 202 35.88 38.45 18.37
C SER A 202 35.96 39.90 17.89
N PHE A 203 34.97 40.39 17.13
CA PHE A 203 34.94 41.76 16.60
C PHE A 203 34.30 42.79 17.55
N GLY A 204 33.71 42.36 18.68
CA GLY A 204 33.21 43.28 19.72
C GLY A 204 32.04 44.18 19.31
N ALA A 205 31.38 43.93 18.18
CA ALA A 205 30.26 44.72 17.68
C ALA A 205 28.90 44.07 17.97
N ASP A 206 27.89 44.90 18.21
CA ASP A 206 26.52 44.42 18.41
C ASP A 206 25.96 43.77 17.13
N LEU A 207 25.54 42.51 17.28
CA LEU A 207 24.95 41.75 16.19
C LEU A 207 23.55 42.30 15.83
N PRO A 208 23.21 42.44 14.53
CA PRO A 208 21.87 42.77 14.10
C PRO A 208 20.80 41.78 14.60
N ALA A 209 19.57 42.27 14.82
CA ALA A 209 18.46 41.45 15.30
C ALA A 209 18.15 40.19 14.44
N PRO A 210 18.17 40.23 13.09
CA PRO A 210 17.98 39.01 12.28
C PRO A 210 19.07 37.96 12.52
N THR A 211 20.32 38.39 12.69
CA THR A 211 21.46 37.51 12.98
C THR A 211 21.33 36.87 14.36
N LEU A 212 20.92 37.64 15.37
CA LEU A 212 20.67 37.14 16.72
C LEU A 212 19.54 36.09 16.74
N PHE A 213 18.47 36.29 15.97
CA PHE A 213 17.38 35.32 15.86
C PHE A 213 17.85 33.99 15.27
N VAL A 214 18.61 34.03 14.17
CA VAL A 214 19.17 32.82 13.53
C VAL A 214 20.16 32.10 14.45
N ILE A 215 21.01 32.83 15.16
CA ILE A 215 21.93 32.27 16.16
C ILE A 215 21.14 31.62 17.31
N GLY A 216 20.11 32.27 17.83
CA GLY A 216 19.27 31.72 18.90
C GLY A 216 18.55 30.43 18.48
N MET A 217 18.04 30.38 17.25
CA MET A 217 17.48 29.14 16.68
C MET A 217 18.54 28.04 16.51
N SER A 218 19.75 28.39 16.05
CA SER A 218 20.87 27.45 15.92
C SER A 218 21.27 26.86 17.26
N GLU A 219 21.36 27.66 18.32
CA GLU A 219 21.66 27.18 19.67
C GLU A 219 20.59 26.22 20.20
N LEU A 220 19.31 26.54 19.98
CA LEU A 220 18.21 25.66 20.35
C LEU A 220 18.25 24.36 19.54
N PHE A 221 18.55 24.45 18.25
CA PHE A 221 18.69 23.29 17.36
C PHE A 221 19.85 22.39 17.80
N ILE A 222 21.04 22.95 18.09
CA ILE A 222 22.21 22.20 18.56
C ILE A 222 21.96 21.61 19.95
N LYS A 223 21.24 22.31 20.84
CA LYS A 223 20.94 21.78 22.17
C LYS A 223 19.96 20.62 22.14
N TYR A 224 19.00 20.64 21.22
CA TYR A 224 17.89 19.68 21.18
C TYR A 224 17.83 18.84 19.89
N TRP A 225 18.90 18.76 19.10
CA TRP A 225 18.87 18.03 17.82
C TRP A 225 18.43 16.56 18.03
N TYR A 226 18.93 15.87 19.06
CA TYR A 226 18.53 14.50 19.38
C TYR A 226 17.05 14.39 19.75
N VAL A 227 16.46 15.41 20.39
CA VAL A 227 15.01 15.48 20.68
C VAL A 227 14.22 15.78 19.42
N ILE A 228 14.72 16.62 18.52
CA ILE A 228 14.07 16.95 17.24
C ILE A 228 14.05 15.72 16.33
N PHE A 229 15.21 15.11 16.08
CA PHE A 229 15.33 13.90 15.25
C PHE A 229 14.64 12.69 15.90
N GLY A 230 14.83 12.50 17.20
CA GLY A 230 14.16 11.43 17.96
C GLY A 230 12.65 11.65 18.07
N GLY A 231 12.20 12.90 18.18
CA GLY A 231 10.79 13.28 18.24
C GLY A 231 10.09 13.17 16.90
N ILE A 232 10.73 13.56 15.80
CA ILE A 232 10.20 13.35 14.44
C ILE A 232 10.14 11.86 14.13
N GLY A 233 11.23 11.12 14.35
CA GLY A 233 11.27 9.68 14.06
C GLY A 233 10.36 8.86 14.98
N GLY A 234 10.44 9.09 16.29
CA GLY A 234 9.60 8.44 17.30
C GLY A 234 8.14 8.84 17.17
N GLY A 235 7.85 10.12 16.98
CA GLY A 235 6.50 10.64 16.76
C GLY A 235 5.88 10.06 15.51
N PHE A 236 6.61 9.99 14.39
CA PHE A 236 6.15 9.33 13.17
C PHE A 236 5.87 7.85 13.40
N TYR A 237 6.76 7.13 14.09
CA TYR A 237 6.57 5.72 14.44
C TYR A 237 5.33 5.49 15.32
N PHE A 238 5.19 6.23 16.42
CA PHE A 238 4.05 6.11 17.33
C PHE A 238 2.75 6.54 16.67
N PHE A 239 2.76 7.58 15.85
CA PHE A 239 1.61 8.01 15.07
C PHE A 239 1.16 6.92 14.09
N MET A 240 2.09 6.33 13.35
CA MET A 240 1.80 5.28 12.37
C MET A 240 1.34 3.99 13.05
N GLN A 241 1.84 3.70 14.25
CA GLN A 241 1.36 2.60 15.09
C GLN A 241 -0.04 2.86 15.64
N ALA A 242 -0.32 4.09 16.10
CA ALA A 242 -1.63 4.49 16.60
C ALA A 242 -2.69 4.46 15.49
N TRP A 243 -2.36 4.97 14.29
CA TRP A 243 -3.23 4.91 13.13
C TRP A 243 -3.61 3.48 12.79
N LYS A 244 -2.63 2.57 12.71
CA LYS A 244 -2.89 1.17 12.31
C LYS A 244 -3.66 0.36 13.35
N ARG A 245 -3.62 0.76 14.61
CA ARG A 245 -4.14 -0.05 15.72
C ARG A 245 -5.43 0.49 16.32
N ASN A 246 -5.76 1.76 16.09
CA ASN A 246 -6.91 2.41 16.70
C ASN A 246 -7.88 2.96 15.65
N GLU A 247 -9.04 2.30 15.55
CA GLU A 247 -10.13 2.69 14.64
C GLU A 247 -10.60 4.13 14.86
N LYS A 248 -10.62 4.64 16.11
CA LYS A 248 -11.01 6.03 16.38
C LYS A 248 -10.02 7.03 15.80
N VAL A 249 -8.73 6.70 15.83
CA VAL A 249 -7.68 7.54 15.23
C VAL A 249 -7.81 7.52 13.72
N GLN A 250 -8.05 6.35 13.12
CA GLN A 250 -8.31 6.23 11.69
C GLN A 250 -9.54 7.04 11.26
N GLN A 251 -10.66 6.93 11.97
CA GLN A 251 -11.88 7.70 11.71
C GLN A 251 -11.69 9.22 11.84
N PHE A 252 -10.94 9.66 12.86
CA PHE A 252 -10.60 11.06 13.02
C PHE A 252 -9.73 11.57 11.87
N MET A 253 -8.71 10.80 11.48
CA MET A 253 -7.82 11.16 10.38
C MET A 253 -8.54 11.17 9.04
N ASP A 254 -9.41 10.20 8.77
CA ASP A 254 -10.25 10.16 7.57
C ASP A 254 -11.11 11.41 7.44
N ARG A 255 -11.70 11.87 8.55
CA ARG A 255 -12.52 13.09 8.60
C ARG A 255 -11.68 14.36 8.49
N LEU A 256 -10.48 14.37 9.06
CA LEU A 256 -9.55 15.50 8.97
C LEU A 256 -8.99 15.66 7.56
N MET A 257 -8.63 14.54 6.90
CA MET A 257 -8.12 14.54 5.53
C MET A 257 -9.13 15.13 4.55
N LEU A 258 -10.41 14.83 4.70
CA LEU A 258 -11.48 15.43 3.90
C LEU A 258 -11.63 16.95 4.09
N LYS A 259 -11.14 17.50 5.21
CA LYS A 259 -11.21 18.94 5.52
C LYS A 259 -9.94 19.72 5.16
N LEU A 260 -8.87 19.04 4.78
CA LEU A 260 -7.63 19.74 4.40
C LEU A 260 -7.86 20.48 3.08
N PRO A 261 -7.50 21.78 3.00
CA PRO A 261 -7.56 22.49 1.73
C PRO A 261 -6.68 21.76 0.71
N VAL A 262 -7.15 21.70 -0.54
CA VAL A 262 -6.48 21.04 -1.67
C VAL A 262 -6.47 19.50 -1.61
N PHE A 263 -6.05 18.90 -0.49
CA PHE A 263 -6.02 17.43 -0.32
C PHE A 263 -7.41 16.82 -0.04
N GLY A 264 -8.33 17.56 0.57
CA GLY A 264 -9.66 17.08 0.90
C GLY A 264 -10.50 16.76 -0.32
N ASP A 265 -10.46 17.61 -1.34
CA ASP A 265 -11.15 17.38 -2.62
C ASP A 265 -10.56 16.17 -3.36
N LEU A 266 -9.23 16.00 -3.34
CA LEU A 266 -8.57 14.82 -3.91
C LEU A 266 -9.02 13.53 -3.23
N VAL A 267 -9.04 13.52 -1.89
CA VAL A 267 -9.48 12.35 -1.11
C VAL A 267 -10.95 12.07 -1.37
N TYR A 268 -11.79 13.09 -1.37
CA TYR A 268 -13.22 12.98 -1.68
C TYR A 268 -13.46 12.34 -3.05
N LYS A 269 -12.87 12.89 -4.12
CA LYS A 269 -13.02 12.35 -5.48
C LYS A 269 -12.44 10.93 -5.61
N SER A 270 -11.33 10.64 -4.93
CA SER A 270 -10.74 9.29 -4.90
C SER A 270 -11.64 8.27 -4.21
N VAL A 271 -12.30 8.66 -3.11
CA VAL A 271 -13.25 7.78 -2.41
C VAL A 271 -14.49 7.52 -3.28
N ILE A 272 -15.05 8.56 -3.91
CA ILE A 272 -16.17 8.42 -4.83
C ILE A 272 -15.82 7.51 -6.01
N ALA A 273 -14.66 7.72 -6.65
CA ALA A 273 -14.18 6.88 -7.75
C ALA A 273 -14.08 5.40 -7.36
N ARG A 274 -13.49 5.09 -6.19
CA ARG A 274 -13.40 3.70 -5.71
C ARG A 274 -14.77 3.12 -5.38
N TRP A 275 -15.64 3.89 -4.73
CA TRP A 275 -16.98 3.44 -4.34
C TRP A 275 -17.80 3.08 -5.58
N THR A 276 -17.90 4.00 -6.56
CA THR A 276 -18.67 3.78 -7.79
C THR A 276 -18.07 2.69 -8.67
N ARG A 277 -16.74 2.64 -8.81
CA ARG A 277 -16.05 1.55 -9.55
C ARG A 277 -16.34 0.19 -8.93
N THR A 278 -16.26 0.09 -7.61
CA THR A 278 -16.47 -1.18 -6.90
C THR A 278 -17.91 -1.65 -7.07
N LEU A 279 -18.89 -0.75 -6.86
CA LEU A 279 -20.30 -1.11 -7.00
C LEU A 279 -20.63 -1.51 -8.44
N ALA A 280 -20.15 -0.75 -9.43
CA ALA A 280 -20.30 -1.07 -10.84
C ALA A 280 -19.73 -2.45 -11.17
N THR A 281 -18.54 -2.77 -10.64
CA THR A 281 -17.87 -4.05 -10.89
C THR A 281 -18.63 -5.24 -10.30
N MET A 282 -19.12 -5.08 -9.07
CA MET A 282 -19.92 -6.10 -8.37
C MET A 282 -21.26 -6.33 -9.05
N PHE A 283 -21.94 -5.25 -9.43
CA PHE A 283 -23.24 -5.35 -10.08
C PHE A 283 -23.12 -5.94 -11.49
N ALA A 284 -22.09 -5.55 -12.25
CA ALA A 284 -21.80 -6.16 -13.56
C ALA A 284 -21.41 -7.64 -13.47
N ALA A 285 -20.99 -8.09 -12.29
CA ALA A 285 -20.68 -9.48 -11.99
C ALA A 285 -21.91 -10.29 -11.59
N GLY A 286 -23.09 -9.66 -11.50
CA GLY A 286 -24.33 -10.29 -11.07
C GLY A 286 -24.43 -10.50 -9.56
N VAL A 287 -23.56 -9.89 -8.76
CA VAL A 287 -23.64 -9.97 -7.30
C VAL A 287 -24.88 -9.19 -6.83
N PRO A 288 -25.74 -9.78 -5.96
CA PRO A 288 -26.89 -9.09 -5.40
C PRO A 288 -26.51 -7.74 -4.76
N LEU A 289 -27.34 -6.71 -4.96
CA LEU A 289 -27.03 -5.33 -4.54
C LEU A 289 -26.67 -5.22 -3.05
N VAL A 290 -27.44 -5.90 -2.18
CA VAL A 290 -27.22 -5.88 -0.73
C VAL A 290 -25.86 -6.49 -0.36
N GLU A 291 -25.45 -7.57 -1.02
CA GLU A 291 -24.14 -8.21 -0.82
C GLU A 291 -23.00 -7.36 -1.40
N ALA A 292 -23.25 -6.72 -2.55
CA ALA A 292 -22.30 -5.80 -3.17
C ALA A 292 -21.98 -4.63 -2.23
N LEU A 293 -22.99 -4.05 -1.58
CA LEU A 293 -22.82 -2.90 -0.68
C LEU A 293 -21.91 -3.21 0.54
N ASP A 294 -21.92 -4.43 1.06
CA ASP A 294 -21.00 -4.87 2.12
C ASP A 294 -19.52 -4.73 1.70
N SER A 295 -19.23 -5.10 0.45
CA SER A 295 -17.86 -5.03 -0.10
C SER A 295 -17.47 -3.60 -0.52
N VAL A 296 -18.43 -2.83 -1.01
CA VAL A 296 -18.22 -1.46 -1.51
C VAL A 296 -17.84 -0.50 -0.38
N GLY A 297 -18.45 -0.66 0.81
CA GLY A 297 -18.13 0.14 1.98
C GLY A 297 -16.63 0.05 2.31
N GLY A 298 -16.10 -1.17 2.44
CA GLY A 298 -14.68 -1.40 2.71
C GLY A 298 -13.74 -0.90 1.60
N ALA A 299 -14.13 -1.07 0.33
CA ALA A 299 -13.32 -0.66 -0.81
C ALA A 299 -13.20 0.88 -0.97
N SER A 300 -14.15 1.63 -0.43
CA SER A 300 -14.13 3.10 -0.43
C SER A 300 -12.89 3.68 0.27
N GLY A 301 -12.32 2.95 1.24
CA GLY A 301 -11.11 3.31 1.96
C GLY A 301 -11.25 4.53 2.88
N ASN A 302 -12.48 4.91 3.24
CA ASN A 302 -12.78 5.98 4.18
C ASN A 302 -13.95 5.59 5.09
N SER A 303 -13.74 5.68 6.40
CA SER A 303 -14.71 5.26 7.41
C SER A 303 -16.07 5.98 7.35
N LEU A 304 -16.12 7.23 6.87
CA LEU A 304 -17.37 7.96 6.65
C LEU A 304 -18.23 7.23 5.62
N TYR A 305 -17.61 6.79 4.53
CA TYR A 305 -18.29 6.10 3.44
C TYR A 305 -18.62 4.64 3.78
N VAL A 306 -17.81 3.97 4.61
CA VAL A 306 -18.17 2.67 5.19
C VAL A 306 -19.50 2.79 5.95
N THR A 307 -19.57 3.72 6.90
CA THR A 307 -20.77 3.94 7.73
C THR A 307 -21.98 4.38 6.90
N ALA A 308 -21.76 5.23 5.89
CA ALA A 308 -22.81 5.64 4.97
C ALA A 308 -23.32 4.46 4.12
N THR A 309 -22.42 3.58 3.68
CA THR A 309 -22.78 2.40 2.87
C THR A 309 -23.56 1.38 3.69
N GLU A 310 -23.22 1.18 4.97
CA GLU A 310 -24.00 0.34 5.88
C GLU A 310 -25.44 0.83 6.03
N LYS A 311 -25.65 2.15 6.15
CA LYS A 311 -26.99 2.74 6.18
C LYS A 311 -27.73 2.53 4.86
N ILE A 312 -27.05 2.74 3.72
CA ILE A 312 -27.63 2.52 2.40
C ILE A 312 -28.05 1.05 2.25
N GLN A 313 -27.20 0.12 2.67
CA GLN A 313 -27.49 -1.31 2.64
C GLN A 313 -28.74 -1.65 3.46
N GLN A 314 -28.88 -1.09 4.67
CA GLN A 314 -30.07 -1.26 5.51
C GLN A 314 -31.32 -0.73 4.80
N GLU A 315 -31.29 0.50 4.29
CA GLU A 315 -32.44 1.10 3.59
C GLU A 315 -32.85 0.28 2.35
N VAL A 316 -31.88 -0.14 1.54
CA VAL A 316 -32.11 -0.97 0.35
C VAL A 316 -32.66 -2.35 0.73
N SER A 317 -32.15 -2.96 1.81
CA SER A 317 -32.66 -4.26 2.29
C SER A 317 -34.13 -4.20 2.76
N THR A 318 -34.58 -3.01 3.18
CA THR A 318 -35.99 -2.75 3.55
C THR A 318 -36.88 -2.35 2.36
N GLY A 319 -36.34 -2.32 1.14
CA GLY A 319 -37.08 -2.03 -0.09
C GLY A 319 -37.00 -0.57 -0.57
N THR A 320 -36.16 0.27 0.04
CA THR A 320 -35.90 1.63 -0.47
C THR A 320 -35.06 1.56 -1.75
N SER A 321 -35.33 2.43 -2.72
CA SER A 321 -34.50 2.52 -3.93
C SER A 321 -33.07 2.93 -3.60
N LEU A 322 -32.11 2.45 -4.41
CA LEU A 322 -30.69 2.74 -4.20
C LEU A 322 -30.44 4.25 -4.27
N THR A 323 -31.06 4.92 -5.25
CA THR A 323 -30.94 6.36 -5.44
C THR A 323 -31.45 7.15 -4.23
N ALA A 324 -32.58 6.75 -3.64
CA ALA A 324 -33.12 7.40 -2.46
C ALA A 324 -32.21 7.18 -1.24
N ALA A 325 -31.72 5.97 -1.04
CA ALA A 325 -30.81 5.65 0.05
C ALA A 325 -29.48 6.42 -0.05
N MET A 326 -28.91 6.53 -1.25
CA MET A 326 -27.71 7.35 -1.49
C MET A 326 -27.96 8.85 -1.25
N THR A 327 -29.15 9.33 -1.58
CA THR A 327 -29.56 10.72 -1.33
C THR A 327 -29.68 10.98 0.18
N ASN A 328 -30.31 10.07 0.92
CA ASN A 328 -30.44 10.15 2.38
C ASN A 328 -29.08 10.16 3.10
N ALA A 329 -28.10 9.45 2.54
CA ALA A 329 -26.74 9.40 3.07
C ALA A 329 -25.96 10.73 2.95
N ASN A 330 -26.39 11.66 2.10
CA ASN A 330 -25.86 13.03 1.97
C ASN A 330 -24.32 13.14 1.82
N CYS A 331 -23.68 12.15 1.21
CA CYS A 331 -22.22 12.11 1.01
C CYS A 331 -21.79 11.88 -0.45
N PHE A 332 -22.75 11.81 -1.37
CA PHE A 332 -22.51 11.60 -2.79
C PHE A 332 -22.74 12.89 -3.59
N PRO A 333 -21.92 13.16 -4.61
CA PRO A 333 -22.12 14.30 -5.49
C PRO A 333 -23.31 14.07 -6.43
N THR A 334 -23.92 15.17 -6.88
CA THR A 334 -25.12 15.16 -7.73
C THR A 334 -24.97 14.30 -8.98
N MET A 335 -23.80 14.32 -9.63
CA MET A 335 -23.55 13.52 -10.83
C MET A 335 -23.68 12.01 -10.54
N VAL A 336 -23.15 11.53 -9.41
CA VAL A 336 -23.26 10.10 -9.03
C VAL A 336 -24.71 9.73 -8.74
N LEU A 337 -25.45 10.61 -8.02
CA LEU A 337 -26.87 10.39 -7.75
C LEU A 337 -27.68 10.32 -9.05
N GLN A 338 -27.40 11.18 -10.02
CA GLN A 338 -28.05 11.18 -11.34
C GLN A 338 -27.73 9.92 -12.15
N MET A 339 -26.46 9.49 -12.18
CA MET A 339 -26.06 8.26 -12.86
C MET A 339 -26.70 7.03 -12.20
N CYS A 340 -26.81 7.02 -10.86
CA CYS A 340 -27.52 5.99 -10.13
C CYS A 340 -29.01 5.97 -10.50
N ALA A 341 -29.67 7.12 -10.53
CA ALA A 341 -31.08 7.23 -10.90
C ALA A 341 -31.36 6.68 -12.31
N ILE A 342 -30.57 7.13 -13.30
CA ILE A 342 -30.67 6.66 -14.69
C ILE A 342 -30.38 5.16 -14.78
N GLY A 343 -29.37 4.69 -14.06
CA GLY A 343 -29.00 3.27 -14.02
C GLY A 343 -30.10 2.40 -13.41
N GLU A 344 -30.73 2.86 -12.33
CA GLU A 344 -31.80 2.16 -11.63
C GLU A 344 -33.07 2.09 -12.47
N GLU A 345 -33.44 3.18 -13.16
CA GLU A 345 -34.60 3.23 -14.06
C GLU A 345 -34.40 2.41 -15.35
N SER A 346 -33.19 2.42 -15.90
CA SER A 346 -32.86 1.68 -17.14
C SER A 346 -32.39 0.24 -16.91
N GLY A 347 -32.23 -0.19 -15.65
CA GLY A 347 -31.66 -1.49 -15.30
C GLY A 347 -30.16 -1.64 -15.65
N SER A 348 -29.44 -0.53 -15.84
CA SER A 348 -28.02 -0.50 -16.24
C SER A 348 -27.12 0.23 -15.23
N ILE A 349 -27.33 -0.04 -13.94
CA ILE A 349 -26.57 0.55 -12.81
C ILE A 349 -25.06 0.36 -12.99
N ASP A 350 -24.63 -0.82 -13.44
CA ASP A 350 -23.24 -1.14 -13.68
C ASP A 350 -22.59 -0.22 -14.72
N HIS A 351 -23.25 0.01 -15.85
CA HIS A 351 -22.74 0.86 -16.91
C HIS A 351 -22.74 2.33 -16.50
N MET A 352 -23.82 2.83 -15.88
CA MET A 352 -23.92 4.23 -15.46
C MET A 352 -22.96 4.59 -14.32
N LEU A 353 -22.85 3.75 -13.29
CA LEU A 353 -21.86 3.95 -12.22
C LEU A 353 -20.42 3.75 -12.72
N GLY A 354 -20.22 2.89 -13.72
CA GLY A 354 -18.94 2.76 -14.42
C GLY A 354 -18.49 4.06 -15.08
N LYS A 355 -19.42 4.79 -15.74
CA LYS A 355 -19.14 6.13 -16.30
C LYS A 355 -18.85 7.18 -15.23
N ALA A 356 -19.59 7.15 -14.11
CA ALA A 356 -19.29 8.01 -12.98
C ALA A 356 -17.89 7.72 -12.42
N ALA A 357 -17.50 6.45 -12.32
CA ALA A 357 -16.17 6.05 -11.89
C ALA A 357 -15.07 6.55 -12.84
N ASP A 358 -15.22 6.35 -14.15
CA ASP A 358 -14.26 6.82 -15.16
C ASP A 358 -14.04 8.35 -15.06
N PHE A 359 -15.12 9.12 -14.85
CA PHE A 359 -15.06 10.56 -14.68
C PHE A 359 -14.27 10.97 -13.42
N TYR A 360 -14.59 10.40 -12.26
CA TYR A 360 -13.89 10.75 -11.02
C TYR A 360 -12.46 10.21 -10.97
N GLU A 361 -12.15 9.10 -11.64
CA GLU A 361 -10.77 8.63 -11.84
C GLU A 361 -9.95 9.63 -12.66
N ALA A 362 -10.52 10.18 -13.74
CA ALA A 362 -9.86 11.22 -14.53
C ALA A 362 -9.63 12.51 -13.74
N GLU A 363 -10.64 12.97 -12.99
CA GLU A 363 -10.50 14.12 -12.10
C GLU A 363 -9.40 13.91 -11.04
N VAL A 364 -9.30 12.71 -10.46
CA VAL A 364 -8.22 12.37 -9.53
C VAL A 364 -6.86 12.43 -10.22
N ASP A 365 -6.75 11.90 -11.44
CA ASP A 365 -5.51 11.95 -12.22
C ASP A 365 -5.07 13.39 -12.51
N ASP A 366 -6.00 14.25 -12.93
CA ASP A 366 -5.74 15.66 -13.24
C ASP A 366 -5.35 16.45 -11.97
N MET A 367 -6.02 16.21 -10.85
CA MET A 367 -5.66 16.81 -9.57
C MET A 367 -4.27 16.38 -9.13
N VAL A 368 -3.92 15.09 -9.22
CA VAL A 368 -2.58 14.61 -8.86
C VAL A 368 -1.51 15.29 -9.72
N ALA A 369 -1.76 15.47 -11.02
CA ALA A 369 -0.86 16.17 -11.92
C ALA A 369 -0.71 17.66 -11.53
N GLY A 370 -1.82 18.36 -11.27
CA GLY A 370 -1.81 19.76 -10.85
C GLY A 370 -1.14 20.01 -9.50
N LEU A 371 -1.32 19.09 -8.55
CA LEU A 371 -0.62 19.17 -7.26
C LEU A 371 0.88 19.02 -7.42
N SER A 372 1.31 18.10 -8.28
CA SER A 372 2.72 17.88 -8.54
C SER A 372 3.39 19.13 -9.12
N SER A 373 2.73 19.83 -10.03
CA SER A 373 3.27 21.04 -10.66
C SER A 373 3.29 22.25 -9.73
N LEU A 374 2.30 22.42 -8.84
CA LEU A 374 2.26 23.51 -7.87
C LEU A 374 3.27 23.35 -6.74
N MET A 375 3.66 22.12 -6.41
CA MET A 375 4.62 21.87 -5.34
C MET A 375 6.01 22.43 -5.65
N GLU A 376 6.44 22.44 -6.91
CA GLU A 376 7.77 22.93 -7.28
C GLU A 376 7.95 24.44 -6.98
N PRO A 377 7.07 25.35 -7.47
CA PRO A 377 7.14 26.77 -7.11
C PRO A 377 7.05 27.01 -5.59
N ILE A 378 6.19 26.29 -4.88
CA ILE A 378 6.04 26.42 -3.43
C ILE A 378 7.35 26.06 -2.72
N ILE A 379 7.97 24.95 -3.12
CA ILE A 379 9.25 24.50 -2.56
C ILE A 379 10.35 25.51 -2.87
N ILE A 380 10.43 26.02 -4.10
CA ILE A 380 11.44 27.03 -4.49
C ILE A 380 11.28 28.31 -3.67
N VAL A 381 10.06 28.83 -3.53
CA VAL A 381 9.79 30.04 -2.75
C VAL A 381 10.10 29.81 -1.27
N PHE A 382 9.67 28.67 -0.71
CA PHE A 382 9.93 28.33 0.69
C PHE A 382 11.42 28.16 0.97
N LEU A 383 12.14 27.38 0.16
CA LEU A 383 13.57 27.13 0.33
C LEU A 383 14.42 28.36 0.02
N GLY A 384 14.06 29.10 -1.02
CA GLY A 384 14.71 30.37 -1.36
C GLY A 384 14.54 31.38 -0.24
N GLY A 385 13.34 31.50 0.33
CA GLY A 385 13.09 32.36 1.48
C GLY A 385 13.85 31.90 2.74
N LEU A 386 13.87 30.60 3.01
CA LEU A 386 14.54 30.04 4.19
C LEU A 386 16.07 30.18 4.08
N ILE A 387 16.68 29.72 3.00
CA ILE A 387 18.14 29.78 2.79
C ILE A 387 18.58 31.22 2.59
N GLY A 388 17.85 31.99 1.77
CA GLY A 388 18.12 33.42 1.56
C GLY A 388 18.05 34.21 2.87
N GLY A 389 17.05 33.95 3.71
CA GLY A 389 16.94 34.55 5.04
C GLY A 389 18.12 34.23 5.96
N ILE A 390 18.62 32.99 5.93
CA ILE A 390 19.83 32.60 6.68
C ILE A 390 21.04 33.36 6.13
N VAL A 391 21.28 33.33 4.82
CA VAL A 391 22.42 33.99 4.18
C VAL A 391 22.41 35.49 4.46
N VAL A 392 21.29 36.18 4.23
CA VAL A 392 21.17 37.62 4.52
C VAL A 392 21.49 37.90 5.99
N SER A 393 20.96 37.09 6.92
CA SER A 393 21.23 37.26 8.35
C SER A 393 22.71 37.06 8.70
N MET A 394 23.45 36.24 7.95
CA MET A 394 24.88 36.02 8.16
C MET A 394 25.76 37.11 7.56
N TYR A 395 25.36 37.71 6.44
CA TYR A 395 26.13 38.77 5.76
C TYR A 395 25.83 40.18 6.30
N LEU A 396 24.65 40.41 6.88
CA LEU A 396 24.25 41.74 7.39
C LEU A 396 25.23 42.36 8.41
N PRO A 397 25.82 41.59 9.35
CA PRO A 397 26.83 42.14 10.26
C PRO A 397 28.11 42.60 9.55
N ILE A 398 28.49 41.93 8.44
CA ILE A 398 29.67 42.31 7.64
C ILE A 398 29.48 43.72 7.06
N PHE A 399 28.30 44.02 6.52
CA PHE A 399 27.99 45.34 5.99
C PHE A 399 27.97 46.43 7.06
N LYS A 400 27.47 46.13 8.27
CA LYS A 400 27.47 47.09 9.38
C LYS A 400 28.88 47.35 9.90
N LEU A 401 29.74 46.33 9.98
CA LEU A 401 31.14 46.52 10.37
C LEU A 401 31.91 47.40 9.37
N GLY A 402 31.61 47.30 8.08
CA GLY A 402 32.17 48.16 7.04
C GLY A 402 31.70 49.63 7.08
N GLN A 403 30.67 49.96 7.86
CA GLN A 403 30.19 51.35 8.06
C GLN A 403 30.73 52.00 9.34
N VAL A 404 31.40 51.25 10.22
CA VAL A 404 31.93 51.73 11.51
C VAL A 404 33.44 52.04 11.43
N VAL A 405 34.04 51.93 10.23
CA VAL A 405 35.44 52.33 9.94
C VAL A 405 35.47 53.55 9.05
#